data_AF-A0A841P7B8-F1
#
_entry.id   AF-A0A841P7B8-F1
#
_cell.length_a   1.000
_cell.length_b   1.000
_cell.length_c   1.000
_cell.angle_alpha   90.00
_cell.angle_beta   90.00
_cell.angle_gamma   90.00
#
_symmetry.space_group_name_H-M   'P 1'
#
loop_
_entity.id
_entity.type
_entity.pdbx_description
1 polymer ?
#
loop_
_entity_poly.entity_id
_entity_poly.type
_entity_poly.pdbx_seq_one_letter_code
_entity_poly.pdbx_strand_id
1 'polypeptide(L)' 'MTDEQGKAPNNPVDSVVRRLVDETGITEAQARELIALLGALSWSSLLREARIMSARER' A
#
# COMPACT_ATOMS: atom_id res chain seq x y z
N MET A 1 3.49 11.14 30.39
CA MET A 1 4.42 11.37 29.26
C MET A 1 4.92 10.01 28.83
N THR A 2 4.38 9.44 27.74
CA THR A 2 5.14 8.87 26.60
C THR A 2 4.14 8.37 25.55
N ASP A 3 3.45 9.29 24.87
CA ASP A 3 2.79 8.98 23.59
C ASP A 3 3.80 9.30 22.48
N GLU A 4 4.89 8.52 22.40
CA GLU A 4 5.96 8.70 21.40
C GLU A 4 6.18 7.45 20.54
N GLN A 5 5.11 6.73 20.21
CA GLN A 5 5.13 5.85 19.03
C GLN A 5 4.87 6.67 17.75
N GLY A 6 5.58 7.78 17.63
CA GLY A 6 5.60 8.62 16.44
C GLY A 6 6.47 7.96 15.37
N LYS A 7 5.82 7.13 14.53
CA LYS A 7 6.21 6.85 13.14
C LYS A 7 7.72 6.64 12.92
N ALA A 8 8.18 5.39 13.03
CA ALA A 8 9.48 5.01 12.49
C ALA A 8 9.59 5.50 11.03
N PRO A 9 10.52 6.42 10.70
CA PRO A 9 10.70 6.85 9.33
C PRO A 9 11.53 5.78 8.61
N ASN A 10 11.11 5.43 7.39
CA ASN A 10 11.81 4.56 6.43
C ASN A 10 11.65 3.03 6.60
N ASN A 11 10.42 2.52 6.74
CA ASN A 11 10.19 1.20 6.16
C ASN A 11 9.97 1.36 4.64
N PRO A 12 10.78 0.74 3.76
CA PRO A 12 10.57 0.78 2.31
C PRO A 12 9.15 0.39 1.91
N VAL A 13 8.51 -0.48 2.69
CA VAL A 13 7.13 -0.90 2.49
C VAL A 13 6.14 0.25 2.63
N ASP A 14 6.31 1.14 3.60
CA ASP A 14 5.38 2.25 3.83
C ASP A 14 5.36 3.25 2.66
N SER A 15 6.53 3.47 2.03
CA SER A 15 6.63 4.29 0.81
C SER A 15 5.89 3.65 -0.36
N VAL A 16 5.96 2.32 -0.50
CA VAL A 16 5.25 1.58 -1.56
C VAL A 16 3.75 1.57 -1.29
N VAL A 17 3.32 1.36 -0.04
CA VAL A 17 1.90 1.44 0.38
C VAL A 17 1.32 2.81 0.00
N ARG A 18 1.98 3.89 0.43
CA ARG A 18 1.49 5.25 0.20
C ARG A 18 1.40 5.56 -1.30
N ARG A 19 2.40 5.16 -2.08
CA ARG A 19 2.38 5.32 -3.54
C ARG A 19 1.24 4.53 -4.17
N LEU A 20 0.97 3.32 -3.71
CA LEU A 20 -0.07 2.46 -4.28
C LEU A 20 -1.48 3.02 -4.01
N VAL A 21 -1.70 3.54 -2.80
CA VAL A 21 -2.94 4.23 -2.42
C VAL A 21 -3.18 5.47 -3.29
N ASP A 22 -2.15 6.31 -3.46
CA ASP A 22 -2.25 7.54 -4.26
C ASP A 22 -2.55 7.25 -5.75
N GLU A 23 -1.89 6.25 -6.34
CA GLU A 23 -2.02 5.92 -7.76
C GLU A 23 -3.32 5.18 -8.12
N THR A 24 -3.97 4.53 -7.15
CA THR A 24 -5.08 3.60 -7.44
C THR A 24 -6.35 3.88 -6.64
N GLY A 25 -6.26 4.66 -5.56
CA GLY A 25 -7.39 4.99 -4.70
C GLY A 25 -7.86 3.86 -3.79
N ILE A 26 -7.13 2.73 -3.70
CA ILE A 26 -7.43 1.68 -2.72
C ILE A 26 -7.05 2.12 -1.30
N THR A 27 -7.56 1.45 -0.29
CA THR A 27 -7.22 1.72 1.11
C THR A 27 -5.80 1.26 1.47
N GLU A 28 -5.21 1.85 2.51
CA GLU A 28 -3.90 1.41 3.02
C GLU A 28 -3.89 -0.07 3.44
N ALA A 29 -5.01 -0.57 3.96
CA ALA A 29 -5.16 -1.98 4.33
C ALA A 29 -5.04 -2.89 3.10
N GLN A 30 -5.80 -2.58 2.04
CA GLN A 30 -5.74 -3.32 0.77
C GLN A 30 -4.34 -3.26 0.15
N ALA A 31 -3.68 -2.10 0.20
CA ALA A 31 -2.31 -1.94 -0.31
C ALA A 31 -1.30 -2.81 0.47
N ARG A 32 -1.40 -2.88 1.80
CA ARG A 32 -0.55 -3.75 2.63
C ARG A 32 -0.78 -5.23 2.34
N GLU A 33 -2.03 -5.64 2.15
CA GLU A 33 -2.36 -7.03 1.79
C GLU A 33 -1.80 -7.41 0.41
N LEU A 34 -1.93 -6.54 -0.60
CA LEU A 34 -1.35 -6.76 -1.92
C LEU A 34 0.18 -6.89 -1.88
N ILE A 35 0.84 -6.03 -1.09
CA ILE A 35 2.30 -6.08 -0.91
C ILE A 35 2.71 -7.36 -0.18
N ALA A 36 1.95 -7.81 0.81
CA ALA A 36 2.20 -9.07 1.49
C ALA A 36 2.04 -10.29 0.57
N LEU A 37 1.09 -10.24 -0.39
CA LEU A 37 0.82 -11.32 -1.34
C LEU A 37 1.82 -11.37 -2.50
N LEU A 38 2.17 -10.23 -3.09
CA LEU A 38 2.93 -10.12 -4.34
C LEU A 38 4.39 -9.67 -4.15
N GLY A 39 4.71 -9.17 -2.96
CA GLY A 39 5.99 -8.53 -2.65
C GLY A 39 6.06 -7.07 -3.10
N ALA A 40 6.80 -6.26 -2.34
CA ALA A 40 6.95 -4.81 -2.57
C ALA A 40 7.71 -4.45 -3.87
N LEU A 41 8.46 -5.39 -4.46
CA LEU A 41 9.25 -5.18 -5.67
C LEU A 41 8.43 -5.36 -6.96
N SER A 42 7.23 -5.96 -6.87
CA SER A 42 6.40 -6.34 -8.01
C SER A 42 5.45 -5.21 -8.45
N TRP A 43 5.97 -4.01 -8.73
CA TRP A 43 5.17 -2.79 -8.91
C TRP A 43 4.10 -2.87 -10.01
N SER A 44 4.41 -3.46 -11.16
CA SER A 44 3.45 -3.64 -12.26
C SER A 44 2.28 -4.54 -11.87
N SER A 45 2.55 -5.63 -11.13
CA SER A 45 1.53 -6.53 -10.60
C SER A 45 0.68 -5.83 -9.53
N LEU A 46 1.31 -5.08 -8.62
CA LEU A 46 0.61 -4.30 -7.60
C LEU A 46 -0.38 -3.32 -8.22
N LEU A 47 0.04 -2.54 -9.23
CA LEU A 47 -0.83 -1.60 -9.93
C LEU A 47 -1.99 -2.28 -10.64
N ARG A 48 -1.76 -3.43 -11.28
CA ARG A 48 -2.81 -4.18 -11.97
C ARG A 48 -3.89 -4.63 -10.98
N GLU A 49 -3.49 -5.34 -9.93
CA GLU A 49 -4.44 -5.87 -8.95
C GLU A 49 -5.16 -4.74 -8.21
N ALA A 50 -4.44 -3.69 -7.80
CA ALA A 50 -5.03 -2.52 -7.15
C ALA A 50 -6.08 -1.82 -8.03
N ARG A 51 -5.83 -1.67 -9.33
CA ARG A 51 -6.83 -1.11 -10.26
C ARG A 51 -8.07 -1.99 -10.39
N ILE A 52 -7.89 -3.31 -10.49
CA ILE A 52 -9.01 -4.26 -10.52
C ILE A 52 -9.83 -4.16 -9.22
N MET A 53 -9.18 -4.04 -8.07
CA MET A 53 -9.85 -3.84 -6.78
C MET A 53 -10.62 -2.51 -6.75
N SER A 54 -9.97 -1.40 -7.10
CA SER A 54 -10.59 -0.07 -7.11
C SER A 54 -11.80 0.03 -8.03
N ALA A 55 -11.82 -0.71 -9.15
CA ALA A 55 -12.93 -0.74 -10.08
C ALA A 55 -14.12 -1.57 -9.59
N ARG A 56 -13.89 -2.51 -8.66
CA ARG A 56 -14.94 -3.38 -8.08
C ARG A 56 -15.64 -2.74 -6.88
N GLU A 57 -15.01 -1.77 -6.23
CA GLU A 57 -15.58 -1.04 -5.08
C GLU A 57 -16.29 0.26 -5.47
N ARG A 58 -16.42 0.53 -6.78
CA ARG A 58 -17.16 1.68 -7.33
C ARG A 58 -18.55 1.30 -7.84
#